data_AF-A0A7J8NUN9-F1
#
_entry.id   AF-A0A7J8NUN9-F1
#
_cell.length_a   1.000
_cell.length_b   1.000
_cell.length_c   1.000
_cell.angle_alpha   90.00
_cell.angle_beta   90.00
_cell.angle_gamma   90.00
#
_symmetry.space_group_name_H-M   'P 1'
#
loop_
_entity.id
_entity.type
_entity.pdbx_description
1 polymer ?
#
loop_
_entity_poly.entity_id
_entity_poly.type
_entity_poly.pdbx_seq_one_letter_code
_entity_poly.pdbx_strand_id
1 'polypeptide(L)'
;MSSAPNENLHLPAPNVFIPTDLSIKNAQEKIKLPVSLRKSSYSKLWYKPDTVFFTPKAYVKINFDCPHAINSPETEVLTDLFTRLLMDYLNEYAYYAQVAGLRYHVRCTDGGFQVTLVGYNHKLRILLETIVDKIAKFEVKPDRFSVIK
;
A
#
# COMPACT_ATOMS: atom_id res chain seq x y z
N MET A 1 24.59 29.26 27.02
CA MET A 1 23.19 28.93 26.70
C MET A 1 23.23 27.91 25.58
N SER A 2 22.77 26.68 25.82
CA SER A 2 22.70 25.62 24.82
C SER A 2 21.75 26.06 23.71
N SER A 3 22.24 26.12 22.47
CA SER A 3 21.45 26.40 21.27
C SER A 3 20.21 25.50 21.23
N ALA A 4 19.06 26.06 20.83
CA ALA A 4 17.84 25.30 20.61
C ALA A 4 18.11 24.10 19.67
N PRO A 5 17.47 22.94 19.89
CA PRO A 5 17.71 21.78 19.06
C PRO A 5 17.20 22.03 17.63
N ASN A 6 18.06 21.71 16.65
CA ASN A 6 17.85 21.57 15.19
C ASN A 6 16.49 22.08 14.62
N GLU A 7 16.54 23.07 13.72
CA GLU A 7 15.38 23.70 13.04
C GLU A 7 14.45 22.73 12.29
N ASN A 8 14.87 21.48 12.09
CA ASN A 8 14.09 20.43 11.43
C ASN A 8 13.12 19.69 12.37
N LEU A 9 13.12 19.97 13.68
CA LEU A 9 12.18 19.34 14.63
C LEU A 9 10.93 20.20 14.78
N HIS A 10 9.79 19.65 14.37
CA HIS A 10 8.49 20.32 14.45
C HIS A 10 7.39 19.36 14.89
N LEU A 11 6.25 19.92 15.32
CA LEU A 11 5.05 19.13 15.54
C LEU A 11 4.54 18.53 14.22
N PRO A 12 3.92 17.34 14.24
CA PRO A 12 3.38 16.73 13.04
C PRO A 12 2.27 17.60 12.43
N ALA A 13 2.16 17.55 11.10
CA ALA A 13 1.05 18.17 10.39
C ALA A 13 -0.28 17.47 10.73
N PRO A 14 -1.44 18.12 10.52
CA PRO A 14 -2.73 17.47 10.69
C PRO A 14 -2.86 16.20 9.86
N ASN A 15 -3.36 15.12 10.49
CA ASN A 15 -3.48 13.82 9.84
C ASN A 15 -4.67 13.78 8.86
N VAL A 16 -4.37 13.80 7.55
CA VAL A 16 -5.37 13.77 6.48
C VAL A 16 -6.12 12.44 6.32
N PHE A 17 -5.64 11.38 6.98
CA PHE A 17 -6.18 10.03 6.89
C PHE A 17 -7.24 9.70 7.93
N ILE A 18 -7.50 10.59 8.91
CA ILE A 18 -8.57 10.38 9.88
C ILE A 18 -9.91 10.25 9.13
N PRO A 19 -10.63 9.11 9.27
CA PRO A 19 -11.87 8.90 8.56
C PRO A 19 -13.01 9.70 9.20
N THR A 20 -13.74 10.46 8.39
CA THR A 20 -14.96 11.18 8.83
C THR A 20 -16.26 10.55 8.32
N ASP A 21 -16.25 9.87 7.16
CA ASP A 21 -17.34 9.02 6.69
C ASP A 21 -17.11 7.57 7.12
N LEU A 22 -18.04 7.04 7.93
CA LEU A 22 -18.10 5.64 8.37
C LEU A 22 -19.38 4.93 7.89
N SER A 23 -20.02 5.47 6.85
CA SER A 23 -21.22 4.87 6.26
C SER A 23 -20.92 3.47 5.71
N ILE A 24 -21.75 2.51 6.11
CA ILE A 24 -21.69 1.14 5.57
C ILE A 24 -22.28 1.17 4.16
N LYS A 25 -21.54 0.63 3.19
CA LYS A 25 -22.03 0.50 1.81
C LYS A 25 -22.80 -0.82 1.70
N ASN A 26 -24.11 -0.72 1.52
CA ASN A 26 -24.96 -1.90 1.36
C ASN A 26 -24.78 -2.49 -0.05
N ALA A 27 -24.43 -3.77 -0.10
CA ALA A 27 -24.46 -4.51 -1.35
C ALA A 27 -25.91 -4.78 -1.76
N GLN A 28 -26.33 -4.28 -2.93
CA GLN A 28 -27.67 -4.57 -3.46
C GLN A 28 -27.83 -6.05 -3.85
N GLU A 29 -26.73 -6.69 -4.24
CA GLU A 29 -26.70 -8.11 -4.64
C GLU A 29 -25.89 -8.95 -3.65
N LYS A 30 -26.45 -10.10 -3.25
CA LYS A 30 -25.77 -11.11 -2.43
C LYS A 30 -24.76 -11.89 -3.26
N ILE A 31 -23.66 -11.25 -3.63
CA ILE A 31 -22.53 -11.87 -4.34
C ILE A 31 -21.78 -12.80 -3.37
N LYS A 32 -21.94 -14.12 -3.54
CA LYS A 32 -21.31 -15.13 -2.67
C LYS A 32 -19.80 -15.29 -2.91
N LEU A 33 -19.35 -15.12 -4.16
CA LEU A 33 -17.98 -15.31 -4.60
C LEU A 33 -17.47 -14.07 -5.38
N PRO A 34 -16.16 -13.77 -5.38
CA PRO A 34 -15.63 -12.66 -6.16
C PRO A 34 -15.99 -12.76 -7.65
N VAL A 35 -16.43 -11.64 -8.23
CA VAL A 35 -16.77 -11.51 -9.64
C VAL A 35 -15.69 -10.74 -10.39
N SER A 36 -15.41 -11.14 -11.63
CA SER A 36 -14.46 -10.43 -12.49
C SER A 36 -15.15 -9.22 -13.12
N LEU A 37 -14.89 -8.02 -12.60
CA LEU A 37 -15.50 -6.79 -13.11
C LEU A 37 -14.81 -6.26 -14.37
N ARG A 38 -13.50 -6.47 -14.49
CA ARG A 38 -12.72 -6.02 -15.64
C ARG A 38 -11.64 -7.03 -15.97
N LYS A 39 -11.48 -7.30 -17.27
CA LYS A 39 -10.38 -8.08 -17.81
C LYS A 39 -9.82 -7.34 -19.02
N SER A 40 -8.51 -7.19 -19.07
CA SER A 40 -7.76 -6.60 -20.18
C SER A 40 -6.46 -7.37 -20.37
N SER A 41 -5.67 -6.99 -21.38
CA SER A 41 -4.30 -7.48 -21.55
C SER A 41 -3.37 -7.10 -20.39
N TYR A 42 -3.66 -6.02 -19.67
CA TYR A 42 -2.78 -5.48 -18.62
C TYR A 42 -3.20 -5.85 -17.19
N SER A 43 -4.49 -6.07 -16.96
CA SER A 43 -5.01 -6.25 -15.60
C SER A 43 -6.31 -7.04 -15.55
N LYS A 44 -6.53 -7.69 -14.42
CA LYS A 44 -7.79 -8.36 -14.06
C LYS A 44 -8.28 -7.89 -12.69
N LEU A 45 -9.49 -7.33 -12.65
CA LEU A 45 -10.10 -6.82 -11.42
C LEU A 45 -11.18 -7.77 -10.94
N TRP A 46 -10.99 -8.28 -9.72
CA TRP A 46 -11.99 -9.06 -9.00
C TRP A 46 -12.57 -8.23 -7.87
N TYR A 47 -13.88 -8.38 -7.65
CA TYR A 47 -14.59 -7.65 -6.61
C TYR A 47 -15.57 -8.56 -5.88
N LYS A 48 -15.63 -8.40 -4.57
CA LYS A 48 -16.68 -8.97 -3.73
C LYS A 48 -17.04 -7.93 -2.68
N PRO A 49 -18.29 -7.45 -2.61
CA PRO A 49 -18.71 -6.60 -1.51
C PRO A 49 -18.76 -7.42 -0.21
N ASP A 50 -18.56 -6.74 0.92
CA ASP A 50 -18.81 -7.36 2.22
C ASP A 50 -20.32 -7.51 2.44
N THR A 51 -20.75 -8.72 2.76
CA THR A 51 -22.15 -9.07 3.08
C THR A 51 -22.26 -9.78 4.43
N VAL A 52 -21.17 -9.82 5.22
CA VAL A 52 -21.07 -10.62 6.45
C VAL A 52 -20.71 -9.72 7.63
N PHE A 53 -19.71 -8.87 7.49
CA PHE A 53 -19.15 -8.12 8.61
C PHE A 53 -19.79 -6.74 8.77
N PHE A 54 -20.35 -6.18 7.69
CA PHE A 54 -21.03 -4.88 7.67
C PHE A 54 -20.17 -3.78 8.30
N THR A 55 -18.89 -3.72 7.92
CA THR A 55 -17.95 -2.71 8.43
C THR A 55 -17.63 -1.66 7.38
N PRO A 56 -17.30 -0.40 7.76
CA PRO A 56 -16.83 0.63 6.83
C PRO A 56 -15.36 0.39 6.45
N LYS A 57 -14.99 -0.86 6.16
CA LYS A 57 -13.62 -1.27 5.85
C LYS A 57 -13.58 -1.96 4.49
N ALA A 58 -12.43 -1.86 3.85
CA ALA A 58 -12.15 -2.55 2.61
C ALA A 58 -10.75 -3.17 2.64
N TYR A 59 -10.56 -4.16 1.78
CA TYR A 59 -9.30 -4.85 1.57
C TYR A 59 -8.97 -4.82 0.08
N VAL A 60 -7.82 -4.26 -0.26
CA VAL A 60 -7.31 -4.15 -1.62
C VAL A 60 -6.02 -4.94 -1.72
N LYS A 61 -5.93 -5.81 -2.72
CA LYS A 61 -4.75 -6.63 -2.99
C LYS A 61 -4.44 -6.56 -4.46
N ILE A 62 -3.23 -6.12 -4.78
CA ILE A 62 -2.72 -5.95 -6.14
C ILE A 62 -1.47 -6.81 -6.26
N ASN A 63 -1.51 -7.79 -7.17
CA ASN A 63 -0.34 -8.55 -7.56
C ASN A 63 0.24 -7.91 -8.82
N PHE A 64 1.54 -7.65 -8.82
CA PHE A 64 2.30 -7.20 -9.97
C PHE A 64 3.07 -8.41 -10.51
N ASP A 65 2.64 -8.89 -11.67
CA ASP A 65 3.26 -10.02 -12.34
C ASP A 65 4.48 -9.52 -13.14
N CYS A 66 5.67 -9.83 -12.66
CA CYS A 66 6.98 -9.46 -13.18
C CYS A 66 7.79 -10.72 -13.53
N PRO A 67 7.80 -11.19 -14.79
CA PRO A 67 8.42 -12.46 -15.20
C PRO A 67 9.92 -12.62 -14.87
N HIS A 68 10.63 -11.51 -14.69
CA HIS A 68 12.07 -11.49 -14.41
C HIS A 68 12.41 -11.27 -12.94
N ALA A 69 11.42 -11.16 -12.05
CA ALA A 69 11.65 -10.83 -10.65
C ALA A 69 12.23 -11.98 -9.83
N ILE A 70 12.01 -13.24 -10.23
CA ILE A 70 12.39 -14.42 -9.43
C ILE A 70 12.92 -15.57 -10.32
N ASN A 71 13.54 -15.24 -11.45
CA ASN A 71 14.03 -16.25 -12.40
C ASN A 71 15.43 -16.82 -12.03
N SER A 72 16.11 -16.25 -11.03
CA SER A 72 17.38 -16.71 -10.50
C SER A 72 17.50 -16.31 -9.03
N PRO A 73 18.42 -16.92 -8.25
CA PRO A 73 18.67 -16.50 -6.86
C PRO A 73 19.05 -15.01 -6.75
N GLU A 74 19.75 -14.46 -7.75
CA GLU A 74 20.11 -13.06 -7.79
C GLU A 74 18.89 -12.16 -7.95
N THR A 75 18.00 -12.46 -8.91
CA THR A 75 16.81 -11.64 -9.15
C THR A 75 15.82 -11.73 -8.00
N GLU A 76 15.71 -12.89 -7.36
CA GLU A 76 14.90 -13.06 -6.15
C GLU A 76 15.36 -12.15 -5.01
N VAL A 77 16.68 -12.12 -4.74
CA VAL A 77 17.26 -11.22 -3.73
C VAL A 77 17.08 -9.76 -4.11
N LEU A 78 17.26 -9.40 -5.39
CA LEU A 78 17.03 -8.04 -5.87
C LEU A 78 15.57 -7.59 -5.72
N THR A 79 14.62 -8.50 -5.96
CA THR A 79 13.19 -8.21 -5.79
C THR A 79 12.82 -8.07 -4.31
N ASP A 80 13.33 -8.94 -3.44
CA ASP A 80 13.15 -8.77 -1.99
C ASP A 80 13.70 -7.42 -1.52
N LEU A 81 14.93 -7.09 -1.90
CA LEU A 81 15.58 -5.82 -1.58
C LEU A 81 14.79 -4.61 -2.12
N PHE A 82 14.28 -4.69 -3.36
CA PHE A 82 13.39 -3.69 -3.93
C PHE A 82 12.14 -3.49 -3.06
N THR A 83 11.48 -4.55 -2.64
CA THR A 83 10.26 -4.42 -1.80
C THR A 83 10.56 -3.86 -0.42
N ARG A 84 11.72 -4.16 0.18
CA ARG A 84 12.18 -3.56 1.44
C ARG A 84 12.47 -2.07 1.30
N LEU A 85 13.19 -1.68 0.24
CA LEU A 85 13.48 -0.27 -0.06
C LEU A 85 12.19 0.51 -0.34
N LEU A 86 11.24 -0.10 -1.03
CA LEU A 86 9.95 0.52 -1.30
C LEU A 86 9.12 0.68 -0.03
N MET A 87 9.11 -0.32 0.86
CA MET A 87 8.48 -0.20 2.19
C MET A 87 9.08 0.96 2.98
N ASP A 88 10.40 1.08 3.00
CA ASP A 88 11.12 2.17 3.65
C ASP A 88 10.77 3.55 3.06
N TYR A 89 10.77 3.67 1.73
CA TYR A 89 10.42 4.89 1.02
C TYR A 89 8.97 5.34 1.27
N LEU A 90 8.04 4.40 1.43
CA LEU A 90 6.63 4.69 1.70
C LEU A 90 6.34 5.00 3.18
N ASN A 91 7.24 4.62 4.09
CA ASN A 91 6.98 4.58 5.53
C ASN A 91 6.58 5.95 6.11
N GLU A 92 7.33 7.00 5.80
CA GLU A 92 7.09 8.35 6.34
C GLU A 92 5.67 8.85 6.00
N TYR A 93 5.25 8.65 4.75
CA TYR A 93 3.92 9.05 4.31
C TYR A 93 2.81 8.19 4.94
N ALA A 94 3.03 6.88 4.95
CA ALA A 94 2.01 5.93 5.39
C ALA A 94 1.87 5.84 6.92
N TYR A 95 2.79 6.43 7.69
CA TYR A 95 2.69 6.51 9.14
C TYR A 95 1.37 7.15 9.60
N TYR A 96 1.02 8.30 9.01
CA TYR A 96 -0.25 8.99 9.30
C TYR A 96 -1.46 8.10 9.00
N ALA A 97 -1.40 7.34 7.90
CA ALA A 97 -2.44 6.40 7.53
C ALA A 97 -2.57 5.26 8.57
N GLN A 98 -1.45 4.73 9.05
CA GLN A 98 -1.41 3.69 10.08
C GLN A 98 -2.04 4.13 11.40
N VAL A 99 -1.71 5.34 11.85
CA VAL A 99 -2.33 5.94 13.04
C VAL A 99 -3.84 6.11 12.86
N ALA A 100 -4.30 6.42 11.64
CA ALA A 100 -5.71 6.56 11.31
C ALA A 100 -6.44 5.23 11.01
N GLY A 101 -5.81 4.08 11.26
CA GLY A 101 -6.44 2.76 11.08
C GLY A 101 -6.41 2.22 9.64
N LEU A 102 -5.53 2.74 8.78
CA LEU A 102 -5.24 2.21 7.45
C LEU A 102 -3.87 1.55 7.46
N ARG A 103 -3.75 0.33 6.95
CA ARG A 103 -2.47 -0.36 6.83
C ARG A 103 -2.18 -0.63 5.38
N TYR A 104 -0.91 -0.60 5.03
CA TYR A 104 -0.41 -1.09 3.75
C TYR A 104 0.73 -2.07 3.99
N HIS A 105 1.00 -2.89 3.00
CA HIS A 105 2.16 -3.76 3.00
C HIS A 105 2.60 -4.04 1.57
N VAL A 106 3.91 -4.05 1.34
CA VAL A 106 4.53 -4.47 0.09
C VAL A 106 5.42 -5.67 0.40
N ARG A 107 5.32 -6.72 -0.42
CA ARG A 107 6.18 -7.90 -0.27
C ARG A 107 6.50 -8.55 -1.61
N CYS A 108 7.61 -9.28 -1.65
CA CYS A 108 7.95 -10.17 -2.74
C CYS A 108 6.95 -11.35 -2.81
N THR A 109 6.77 -11.89 -4.02
CA THR A 109 5.96 -13.07 -4.31
C THR A 109 6.59 -13.87 -5.44
N ASP A 110 6.16 -15.12 -5.61
CA ASP A 110 6.63 -16.03 -6.67
C ASP A 110 6.35 -15.57 -8.12
N GLY A 111 5.79 -14.38 -8.33
CA GLY A 111 5.56 -13.82 -9.65
C GLY A 111 5.97 -12.37 -9.78
N GLY A 112 6.65 -11.77 -8.80
CA GLY A 112 6.90 -10.33 -8.73
C GLY A 112 6.70 -9.81 -7.33
N PHE A 113 5.81 -8.84 -7.15
CA PHE A 113 5.52 -8.28 -5.82
C PHE A 113 4.03 -7.98 -5.63
N GLN A 114 3.63 -7.80 -4.38
CA GLN A 114 2.24 -7.55 -4.02
C GLN A 114 2.13 -6.32 -3.13
N VAL A 115 1.11 -5.51 -3.42
CA VAL A 115 0.70 -4.41 -2.56
C VAL A 115 -0.65 -4.75 -1.95
N THR A 116 -0.74 -4.70 -0.63
CA THR A 116 -1.98 -4.89 0.13
C THR A 116 -2.31 -3.62 0.88
N LEU A 117 -3.57 -3.20 0.88
CA LEU A 117 -4.08 -2.12 1.73
C LEU A 117 -5.35 -2.57 2.44
N VAL A 118 -5.51 -2.18 3.70
CA VAL A 118 -6.68 -2.52 4.51
C VAL A 118 -7.02 -1.42 5.50
N GLY A 119 -8.30 -1.19 5.76
CA GLY A 119 -8.74 -0.23 6.77
C GLY A 119 -10.01 0.49 6.34
N TYR A 120 -10.25 1.68 6.90
CA TYR A 120 -11.45 2.46 6.64
C TYR A 120 -11.58 2.88 5.17
N ASN A 121 -12.69 2.50 4.53
CA ASN A 121 -12.89 2.68 3.09
C ASN A 121 -12.84 4.15 2.63
N HIS A 122 -13.28 5.10 3.46
CA HIS A 122 -13.31 6.52 3.13
C HIS A 122 -11.94 7.08 2.68
N LYS A 123 -10.87 6.76 3.40
CA LYS A 123 -9.51 7.28 3.13
C LYS A 123 -8.59 6.26 2.44
N LEU A 124 -9.05 5.01 2.28
CA LEU A 124 -8.29 3.93 1.63
C LEU A 124 -7.94 4.25 0.18
N ARG A 125 -8.85 4.90 -0.56
CA ARG A 125 -8.61 5.29 -1.96
C ARG A 125 -7.46 6.27 -2.11
N ILE A 126 -7.41 7.30 -1.26
CA ILE A 126 -6.35 8.32 -1.27
C ILE A 126 -4.99 7.67 -0.97
N LEU A 127 -4.96 6.75 0.01
CA LEU A 127 -3.75 6.00 0.32
C LEU A 127 -3.29 5.16 -0.87
N LEU A 128 -4.21 4.45 -1.52
CA LEU A 128 -3.92 3.63 -2.70
C LEU A 128 -3.34 4.46 -3.85
N GLU A 129 -4.00 5.55 -4.22
CA GLU A 129 -3.54 6.44 -5.30
C GLU A 129 -2.14 6.98 -5.01
N THR A 130 -1.88 7.39 -3.76
CA THR A 130 -0.55 7.90 -3.39
C THR A 130 0.53 6.83 -3.41
N ILE A 131 0.23 5.62 -2.92
CA ILE A 131 1.18 4.51 -2.92
C ILE A 131 1.54 4.13 -4.36
N VAL A 132 0.54 4.00 -5.24
CA VAL A 132 0.78 3.67 -6.65
C VAL A 132 1.60 4.76 -7.35
N ASP A 133 1.31 6.03 -7.11
CA ASP A 133 2.09 7.15 -7.67
C ASP A 133 3.55 7.13 -7.16
N LYS A 134 3.75 6.88 -5.86
CA LYS A 134 5.09 6.75 -5.26
C LYS A 134 5.86 5.54 -5.80
N ILE A 135 5.20 4.40 -6.02
CA ILE A 135 5.82 3.22 -6.64
C ILE A 135 6.28 3.56 -8.07
N ALA A 136 5.45 4.23 -8.86
CA ALA A 136 5.76 4.59 -10.25
C ALA A 136 6.95 5.56 -10.38
N LYS A 137 7.21 6.36 -9.34
CA LYS A 137 8.29 7.36 -9.27
C LYS A 137 9.46 6.91 -8.37
N PHE A 138 9.47 5.65 -7.94
CA PHE A 138 10.46 5.19 -6.97
C PHE A 138 11.86 5.16 -7.58
N GLU A 139 12.80 5.83 -6.92
CA GLU A 139 14.22 5.82 -7.24
C GLU A 139 15.02 5.35 -6.03
N VAL A 140 15.99 4.46 -6.27
CA VAL A 140 16.83 3.92 -5.20
C VAL A 140 17.81 4.98 -4.74
N LYS A 141 17.73 5.35 -3.46
CA LYS A 141 18.72 6.21 -2.83
C LYS A 141 19.92 5.37 -2.34
N PRO A 142 21.17 5.69 -2.75
CA PRO A 142 22.34 4.88 -2.41
C PRO A 142 22.56 4.70 -0.89
N ASP A 143 22.31 5.74 -0.10
CA ASP A 143 22.41 5.72 1.35
C ASP A 143 21.40 4.75 1.99
N ARG A 144 20.15 4.74 1.50
CA ARG A 144 19.13 3.80 1.97
C ARG A 144 19.44 2.37 1.54
N PHE A 145 19.93 2.19 0.31
CA PHE A 145 20.36 0.89 -0.20
C PHE A 145 21.47 0.29 0.67
N SER A 146 22.50 1.05 1.01
CA SER A 146 23.62 0.58 1.85
C SER A 146 23.20 0.14 3.24
N VAL A 147 22.13 0.70 3.80
CA VAL A 147 21.61 0.34 5.13
C VAL A 147 20.74 -0.92 5.09
N ILE A 148 20.04 -1.15 3.97
CA ILE A 148 19.02 -2.22 3.86
C ILE A 148 19.61 -3.50 3.24
N LYS A 149 20.69 -3.39 2.46
CA LYS A 149 21.41 -4.53 1.85
C LYS A 149 21.98 -5.50 2.88
#